data_AF-A0A927CCE4-F1
#
_entry.id   AF-A0A927CCE4-F1
#
_cell.length_a   1.000
_cell.length_b   1.000
_cell.length_c   1.000
_cell.angle_alpha   90.00
_cell.angle_beta   90.00
_cell.angle_gamma   90.00
#
_symmetry.space_group_name_H-M   'P 1'
#
loop_
_entity.id
_entity.type
_entity.pdbx_description
1 polymer ?
#
loop_
_entity_poly.entity_id
_entity_poly.type
_entity_poly.pdbx_seq_one_letter_code
_entity_poly.pdbx_strand_id
1 'polypeptide(L)' 'MIVVKWIPYVFIAIGLINIIFPATGRFWNIGWQTKAAKAAKPGETAVLMSRIGGLLALGLGLFLLLYL' A
#
# COMPACT_ATOMS: atom_id res chain seq x y z
N MET A 1 4.48 -11.67 21.58
CA MET A 1 5.50 -12.13 20.60
C MET A 1 4.91 -12.68 19.30
N ILE A 2 3.80 -13.45 19.31
CA ILE A 2 3.23 -14.03 18.06
C ILE A 2 2.77 -12.95 17.06
N VAL A 3 2.08 -11.89 17.51
CA VAL A 3 1.54 -10.83 16.63
C VAL A 3 2.64 -10.10 15.85
N VAL A 4 3.81 -9.94 16.45
CA VAL A 4 4.95 -9.21 15.88
C VAL A 4 5.49 -9.92 14.63
N LYS A 5 5.45 -11.25 14.60
CA LYS A 5 5.84 -12.05 13.43
C LYS A 5 4.89 -11.91 12.25
N TRP A 6 3.64 -11.46 12.44
CA TRP A 6 2.67 -11.30 11.34
C TRP A 6 2.80 -9.96 10.61
N ILE A 7 3.39 -8.96 11.26
CA ILE A 7 3.55 -7.60 10.72
C ILE A 7 4.26 -7.59 9.35
N PRO A 8 5.39 -8.29 9.15
CA PRO A 8 6.09 -8.30 7.85
C PRO A 8 5.19 -8.77 6.70
N TYR A 9 4.42 -9.83 6.93
CA TYR A 9 3.53 -10.42 5.93
C TYR A 9 2.39 -9.47 5.54
N VAL A 10 1.87 -8.70 6.49
CA VAL A 10 0.84 -7.68 6.22
C VAL A 10 1.41 -6.58 5.32
N PHE A 11 2.62 -6.10 5.60
CA PHE A 11 3.28 -5.10 4.77
C PHE A 11 3.57 -5.60 3.35
N ILE A 12 4.04 -6.85 3.22
CA ILE A 12 4.27 -7.49 1.91
C ILE A 12 2.95 -7.61 1.14
N ALA A 13 1.87 -8.07 1.79
CA ALA A 13 0.57 -8.21 1.15
C ALA A 13 0.01 -6.85 0.67
N ILE A 14 0.07 -5.82 1.51
CA ILE A 14 -0.35 -4.46 1.14
C ILE A 14 0.51 -3.91 -0.01
N GLY A 15 1.83 -4.16 0.03
CA GLY A 15 2.75 -3.76 -1.03
C GLY A 15 2.41 -4.40 -2.37
N LEU A 16 2.19 -5.72 -2.38
CA LEU A 16 1.78 -6.47 -3.58
C LEU A 16 0.45 -5.97 -4.14
N ILE A 17 -0.55 -5.77 -3.28
CA ILE A 17 -1.87 -5.27 -3.69
C ILE A 17 -1.76 -3.88 -4.35
N ASN A 18 -0.95 -2.98 -3.80
CA ASN A 18 -0.76 -1.64 -4.36
C ASN A 18 0.04 -1.64 -5.68
N ILE A 19 0.91 -2.63 -5.91
CA ILE A 19 1.65 -2.77 -7.18
C ILE A 19 0.76 -3.35 -8.28
N ILE A 20 0.04 -4.45 -7.99
CA ILE A 20 -0.79 -5.17 -8.95
C ILE A 20 -2.08 -4.40 -9.23
N PHE A 21 -2.69 -3.84 -8.19
CA PHE A 21 -3.93 -3.08 -8.26
C PHE A 21 -3.73 -1.66 -7.73
N PRO A 22 -2.99 -0.79 -8.43
CA PRO A 22 -2.66 0.54 -7.93
C PRO A 22 -3.88 1.45 -7.73
N ALA A 23 -4.98 1.17 -8.43
CA ALA A 23 -6.26 1.84 -8.20
C ALA A 23 -6.81 1.59 -6.78
N THR A 24 -6.39 0.52 -6.11
CA THR A 24 -6.84 0.19 -4.74
C THR A 24 -6.16 1.04 -3.66
N GLY A 25 -5.05 1.73 -3.96
CA GLY A 25 -4.38 2.65 -3.03
C GLY A 25 -5.26 3.80 -2.53
N ARG A 26 -6.41 4.05 -3.18
CA ARG A 26 -7.46 4.96 -2.69
C ARG A 26 -8.35 4.39 -1.58
N PHE A 27 -8.53 3.07 -1.49
CA PHE A 27 -9.28 2.45 -0.40
C PHE A 27 -8.52 2.56 0.91
N TRP A 28 -7.19 2.46 0.85
CA TRP A 28 -6.29 2.63 2.00
C TRP A 28 -6.07 4.10 2.37
N ASN A 29 -6.24 5.04 1.44
CA ASN A 29 -6.25 6.48 1.71
C ASN A 29 -7.60 6.92 2.31
N ILE A 30 -7.82 6.62 3.58
CA ILE A 30 -9.02 7.00 4.34
C ILE A 30 -8.99 8.50 4.72
N GLY A 31 -7.81 9.14 4.72
CA GLY A 31 -7.63 10.52 5.19
C GLY A 31 -8.00 11.61 4.17
N TRP A 32 -7.22 11.75 3.09
CA TRP A 32 -7.17 13.02 2.32
C TRP A 32 -8.10 13.12 1.10
N GLN A 33 -8.97 12.13 0.86
CA GLN A 33 -9.78 12.09 -0.36
C GLN A 33 -11.24 12.41 -0.09
N THR A 34 -11.69 13.57 -0.57
CA THR A 34 -13.11 13.94 -0.59
C THR A 34 -13.91 12.94 -1.43
N LYS A 35 -15.22 12.80 -1.18
CA LYS A 35 -16.08 11.89 -1.96
C LYS A 35 -16.01 12.14 -3.47
N ALA A 36 -15.81 13.40 -3.89
CA ALA A 36 -15.57 13.79 -5.27
C ALA A 36 -14.24 13.24 -5.84
N ALA A 37 -13.16 13.26 -5.04
CA ALA A 37 -11.87 12.69 -5.42
C ALA A 37 -11.86 11.15 -5.47
N LYS A 38 -12.75 10.47 -4.72
CA LYS A 38 -12.99 9.03 -4.85
C LYS A 38 -13.79 8.65 -6.11
N ALA A 39 -14.71 9.50 -6.55
CA ALA A 39 -15.52 9.26 -7.75
C ALA A 39 -14.78 9.57 -9.07
N ALA A 40 -13.80 10.48 -9.04
CA ALA A 40 -12.98 10.79 -10.21
C ALA A 40 -12.11 9.59 -10.64
N LYS A 41 -11.85 9.42 -11.94
CA LYS A 41 -10.85 8.44 -12.42
C LYS A 41 -9.49 8.80 -11.83
N PRO A 42 -8.70 7.81 -11.35
CA PRO A 42 -7.39 8.10 -10.79
C PRO A 42 -6.51 8.70 -11.90
N GLY A 43 -6.01 9.91 -11.69
CA GLY A 43 -5.01 10.50 -12.58
C GLY A 43 -3.72 9.67 -12.58
N GLU A 44 -2.93 9.77 -13.64
CA GLU A 44 -1.67 9.02 -13.79
C GLU A 44 -0.74 9.17 -12.58
N THR A 45 -0.66 10.37 -12.00
CA THR A 45 0.12 10.66 -10.79
C THR A 45 -0.33 9.84 -9.58
N ALA A 46 -1.64 9.64 -9.41
CA ALA A 46 -2.17 8.87 -8.28
C ALA A 46 -1.87 7.36 -8.43
N VAL A 47 -1.92 6.85 -9.67
CA VAL A 47 -1.54 5.48 -9.99
C VAL A 47 -0.05 5.26 -9.73
N LEU A 48 0.79 6.21 -10.17
CA LEU A 48 2.24 6.16 -9.98
C LEU A 48 2.60 6.19 -8.48
N MET A 49 2.00 7.11 -7.71
CA MET A 49 2.24 7.21 -6.27
C MET A 49 1.80 5.96 -5.50
N SER A 50 0.69 5.34 -5.93
CA SER A 50 0.23 4.07 -5.35
C SER A 50 1.23 2.93 -5.57
N ARG A 51 1.81 2.83 -6.76
CA ARG A 51 2.86 1.84 -7.06
C ARG A 51 4.13 2.07 -6.25
N ILE A 52 4.58 3.32 -6.13
CA ILE A 52 5.76 3.69 -5.34
C ILE A 52 5.51 3.37 -3.86
N GLY A 53 4.34 3.73 -3.32
CA GLY A 53 3.96 3.37 -1.96
C GLY A 53 3.88 1.85 -1.75
N GLY A 54 3.40 1.11 -2.74
CA GLY A 54 3.40 -0.35 -2.75
C GLY A 54 4.82 -0.94 -2.69
N LEU A 55 5.75 -0.43 -3.51
CA LEU A 55 7.15 -0.84 -3.50
C LEU A 55 7.82 -0.57 -2.15
N LEU A 56 7.59 0.60 -1.56
CA LEU A 56 8.11 0.95 -0.23
C LEU A 56 7.54 0.02 0.86
N ALA A 57 6.24 -0.27 0.84
CA ALA A 57 5.61 -1.19 1.78
C ALA A 57 6.16 -2.62 1.65
N LEU A 58 6.38 -3.08 0.42
CA LEU A 58 6.97 -4.39 0.13
C LEU A 58 8.42 -4.46 0.64
N GLY A 59 9.22 -3.41 0.39
CA GLY A 59 10.59 -3.30 0.90
C GLY A 59 10.66 -3.29 2.42
N LEU A 60 9.81 -2.51 3.08
CA LEU A 60 9.70 -2.48 4.55
C LEU A 60 9.25 -3.83 5.11
N GLY A 61 8.31 -4.51 4.47
CA GLY A 61 7.86 -5.83 4.86
C GLY A 61 8.96 -6.88 4.74
N LEU A 62 9.74 -6.88 3.66
CA LEU A 62 10.89 -7.77 3.50
C LEU A 62 12.00 -7.47 4.52
N PHE A 63 12.27 -6.19 4.79
CA PHE A 63 13.21 -5.79 5.83
C PHE A 63 12.75 -6.29 7.19
N LEU A 64 11.50 -6.04 7.58
CA LEU A 64 10.95 -6.53 8.84
C LEU A 64 10.95 -8.06 8.92
N LEU A 65 10.81 -8.78 7.80
CA LEU A 65 10.86 -10.24 7.79
C LEU A 65 12.27 -10.79 8.08
N LEU A 66 13.31 -10.05 7.66
CA LEU A 66 14.70 -10.46 7.80
C LEU A 66 15.31 -10.10 9.16
N TYR A 67 14.83 -9.03 9.80
CA TYR A 67 15.45 -8.44 10.99
C TYR A 67 14.65 -8.64 12.30
N LEU A 68 13.52 -9.36 12.27
CA LEU A 68 12.59 -9.55 13.40
C LEU A 68 12.42 -11.04 13.77
#